data_AF-A0AAN8U0X0-F1
#
_entry.id   AF-A0AAN8U0X0-F1
#
_cell.length_a   1.000
_cell.length_b   1.000
_cell.length_c   1.000
_cell.angle_alpha   90.00
_cell.angle_beta   90.00
_cell.angle_gamma   90.00
#
_symmetry.space_group_name_H-M   'P 1'
#
loop_
_entity.id
_entity.type
_entity.pdbx_description
1 polymer ?
#
loop_
_entity_poly.entity_id
_entity_poly.type
_entity_poly.pdbx_seq_one_letter_code
_entity_poly.pdbx_strand_id
1 'polypeptide(L)'
;MKKDVVVLAAVTTVSTVVAVVLLMQARLTASQSALRMLPSCLPSPPNGDEKCLFYGINLRGTNFIIVQARLGGRNAPMSRIGGRSEPISNLYRQEIPIPPNIIEVPEVAASKETTITWKDSLLGDAAGNKLLNEINVAMEKHSVDKRVFALAINSQWGNFRSSHLPITEFDTSLDAESSYPGNQIFEKLISGTYLGETVRRVLLKMAQESALFGDTVPPNLAIPYSLRSPDMAAMHQDTSEDYEIIDEKLAEIFEVGQL
;
A
#
# COMPACT_ATOMS: atom_id res chain seq x y z
N MET A 1 9.40 -29.49 -10.16
CA MET A 1 8.60 -28.30 -10.52
C MET A 1 7.88 -27.66 -9.33
N LYS A 2 6.83 -28.25 -8.72
CA LYS A 2 6.14 -27.62 -7.56
C LYS A 2 7.05 -27.37 -6.33
N LYS A 3 8.02 -28.24 -6.06
CA LYS A 3 8.98 -28.06 -4.94
C LYS A 3 10.02 -26.97 -5.22
N ASP A 4 10.46 -26.82 -6.46
CA ASP A 4 11.51 -25.86 -6.86
C ASP A 4 11.00 -24.41 -6.86
N VAL A 5 9.74 -24.21 -7.26
CA VAL A 5 9.04 -22.90 -7.18
C VAL A 5 8.85 -22.44 -5.72
N VAL A 6 8.53 -23.37 -4.82
CA VAL A 6 8.37 -23.06 -3.39
C VAL A 6 9.69 -22.68 -2.73
N VAL A 7 10.78 -23.36 -3.08
CA VAL A 7 12.12 -23.03 -2.56
C VAL A 7 12.60 -21.67 -3.10
N LEU A 8 12.39 -21.37 -4.39
CA LEU A 8 12.75 -20.08 -4.98
C LEU A 8 11.92 -18.92 -4.37
N ALA A 9 10.61 -19.11 -4.19
CA ALA A 9 9.75 -18.13 -3.53
C ALA A 9 10.17 -17.88 -2.07
N ALA A 10 10.52 -18.93 -1.32
CA ALA A 10 10.95 -18.81 0.07
C ALA A 10 12.30 -18.07 0.20
N VAL A 11 13.29 -18.38 -0.65
CA VAL A 11 14.61 -17.72 -0.63
C VAL A 11 14.48 -16.24 -0.99
N THR A 12 13.75 -15.92 -2.07
CA THR A 12 13.53 -14.52 -2.48
C THR A 12 12.74 -13.74 -1.42
N THR A 13 11.77 -14.36 -0.76
CA THR A 13 11.00 -13.73 0.33
C THR A 13 11.90 -13.41 1.52
N VAL A 14 12.73 -14.36 1.97
CA VAL A 14 13.65 -14.14 3.11
C VAL A 14 14.66 -13.04 2.77
N SER A 15 15.26 -13.06 1.57
CA SER A 15 16.20 -12.01 1.15
C SER A 15 15.52 -10.63 1.04
N THR A 16 14.28 -10.57 0.55
CA THR A 16 13.51 -9.32 0.48
C THR A 16 13.18 -8.79 1.87
N VAL A 17 12.74 -9.64 2.79
CA VAL A 17 12.45 -9.25 4.18
C VAL A 17 13.71 -8.72 4.87
N VAL A 18 14.85 -9.41 4.71
CA VAL A 18 16.14 -8.93 5.25
C VAL A 18 16.52 -7.59 4.63
N ALA A 19 16.35 -7.40 3.32
CA ALA A 19 16.63 -6.13 2.66
C ALA A 19 15.71 -4.99 3.11
N VAL A 20 14.41 -5.26 3.34
CA VAL A 20 13.46 -4.29 3.92
C VAL A 20 13.93 -3.87 5.31
N VAL A 21 14.26 -4.83 6.17
CA VAL A 21 14.75 -4.54 7.53
C VAL A 21 16.04 -3.71 7.47
N LEU A 22 17.03 -4.11 6.67
CA LEU A 22 18.29 -3.37 6.54
C LEU A 22 18.10 -1.95 6.00
N LEU A 23 17.20 -1.74 5.04
CA LEU A 23 16.92 -0.42 4.48
C LEU A 23 16.09 0.47 5.41
N MET A 24 15.20 -0.12 6.21
CA MET A 24 14.53 0.57 7.31
C MET A 24 15.57 1.03 8.35
N GLN A 25 16.46 0.14 8.75
CA GLN A 25 17.57 0.44 9.65
C GLN A 25 18.45 1.57 9.10
N ALA A 26 18.89 1.46 7.84
CA ALA A 26 19.71 2.47 7.17
C ALA A 26 19.03 3.84 7.05
N ARG A 27 17.70 3.90 6.89
CA ARG A 27 16.98 5.18 6.87
C ARG A 27 16.96 5.87 8.22
N LEU A 28 16.77 5.09 9.27
CA LEU A 28 16.75 5.58 10.63
C LEU A 28 18.15 6.04 11.08
N THR A 29 19.21 5.67 10.36
CA THR A 29 20.60 6.02 10.66
C THR A 29 21.22 7.05 9.70
N ALA A 30 20.69 7.23 8.49
CA ALA A 30 21.36 7.99 7.42
C ALA A 30 20.43 8.81 6.50
N SER A 31 21.01 9.81 5.82
CA SER A 31 20.32 10.85 5.03
C SER A 31 19.74 10.39 3.67
N GLN A 32 20.15 9.23 3.11
CA GLN A 32 19.66 8.74 1.81
C GLN A 32 19.30 7.24 1.82
N SER A 33 18.08 6.92 1.40
CA SER A 33 17.53 5.56 1.22
C SER A 33 16.19 5.62 0.46
N ALA A 34 15.68 4.51 -0.07
CA ALA A 34 14.43 4.50 -0.85
C ALA A 34 13.16 4.76 -0.01
N LEU A 35 13.21 4.52 1.30
CA LEU A 35 12.07 4.66 2.23
C LEU A 35 11.99 6.06 2.83
N ARG A 36 10.81 6.65 3.07
CA ARG A 36 10.72 7.99 3.69
C ARG A 36 10.71 7.98 5.23
N MET A 37 10.17 6.91 5.85
CA MET A 37 10.18 6.70 7.31
C MET A 37 9.77 7.94 8.12
N LEU A 38 8.54 8.44 7.90
CA LEU A 38 8.06 9.69 8.47
C LEU A 38 7.63 9.52 9.94
N PRO A 39 8.20 10.28 10.88
CA PRO A 39 7.80 10.27 12.27
C PRO A 39 6.42 10.90 12.47
N SER A 40 5.56 10.23 13.24
CA SER A 40 4.24 10.69 13.68
C SER A 40 4.21 10.75 15.20
N CYS A 41 4.02 11.96 15.73
CA CYS A 41 4.04 12.20 17.18
C CYS A 41 2.71 11.82 17.81
N LEU A 42 2.74 10.89 18.76
CA LEU A 42 1.56 10.51 19.54
C LEU A 42 1.63 11.11 20.95
N PRO A 43 0.54 11.77 21.41
CA PRO A 43 0.48 12.32 22.77
C PRO A 43 0.35 11.24 23.85
N SER A 44 -0.01 10.00 23.48
CA SER A 44 0.13 8.81 24.34
C SER A 44 -0.14 7.56 23.49
N PRO A 45 0.51 6.42 23.76
CA PRO A 45 0.04 5.15 23.24
C PRO A 45 -1.35 4.85 23.82
N PRO A 46 -2.24 4.19 23.05
CA PRO A 46 -3.53 3.80 23.58
C PRO A 46 -3.33 2.80 24.73
N ASN A 47 -3.95 3.07 25.87
CA ASN A 47 -3.85 2.25 27.08
C ASN A 47 -5.14 1.48 27.38
N GLY A 48 -6.18 1.70 26.56
CA GLY A 48 -7.48 1.06 26.70
C GLY A 48 -8.38 1.75 27.72
N ASP A 49 -7.96 2.81 28.40
CA ASP A 49 -8.82 3.57 29.33
C ASP A 49 -9.53 4.75 28.64
N GLU A 50 -9.38 4.89 27.32
CA GLU A 50 -9.97 5.97 26.54
C GLU A 50 -11.50 5.92 26.65
N LYS A 51 -12.07 7.01 27.18
CA LYS A 51 -13.50 7.16 27.45
C LYS A 51 -14.00 8.46 26.85
N CYS A 52 -14.39 8.43 25.58
CA CYS A 52 -14.96 9.61 24.93
C CYS A 52 -15.65 9.24 23.62
N LEU A 53 -16.29 10.24 23.02
CA LEU A 53 -16.70 10.20 21.62
C LEU A 53 -15.53 10.68 20.75
N PHE A 54 -15.14 9.86 19.78
CA PHE A 54 -14.08 10.14 18.84
C PHE A 54 -14.64 10.25 17.42
N TYR A 55 -13.99 11.08 16.61
CA TYR A 55 -14.26 11.20 15.19
C TYR A 55 -12.99 10.86 14.42
N GLY A 56 -13.15 10.12 13.33
CA GLY A 56 -12.10 9.81 12.38
C GLY A 56 -12.56 10.17 10.98
N ILE A 57 -11.64 10.69 10.18
CA ILE A 57 -11.88 10.94 8.75
C ILE A 57 -10.81 10.15 8.00
N ASN A 58 -11.23 9.36 7.02
CA ASN A 58 -10.33 8.61 6.15
C ASN A 58 -10.66 8.92 4.69
N LEU A 59 -9.64 9.18 3.88
CA LEU A 59 -9.78 9.36 2.44
C LEU A 59 -9.64 7.98 1.78
N ARG A 60 -10.64 7.58 1.00
CA ARG A 60 -10.66 6.31 0.29
C ARG A 60 -11.07 6.52 -1.17
N GLY A 61 -10.09 6.56 -2.06
CA GLY A 61 -10.32 6.80 -3.49
C GLY A 61 -11.02 8.14 -3.69
N THR A 62 -12.24 8.11 -4.24
CA THR A 62 -13.07 9.28 -4.52
C THR A 62 -14.06 9.63 -3.39
N ASN A 63 -13.98 8.99 -2.23
CA ASN A 63 -14.85 9.27 -1.09
C ASN A 63 -14.04 9.63 0.16
N PHE A 64 -14.62 10.44 1.04
CA PHE A 64 -14.20 10.50 2.44
C PHE A 64 -15.16 9.69 3.30
N ILE A 65 -14.59 8.93 4.23
CA ILE A 65 -15.33 8.19 5.23
C ILE A 65 -15.20 8.95 6.54
N ILE A 66 -16.34 9.38 7.08
CA ILE A 66 -16.42 9.90 8.44
C ILE A 66 -16.88 8.77 9.34
N VAL A 67 -16.13 8.57 10.43
CA VAL A 67 -16.46 7.61 11.48
C VAL A 67 -16.61 8.38 12.78
N GLN A 68 -17.69 8.11 13.51
CA GLN A 68 -17.86 8.52 14.89
C GLN A 68 -17.96 7.25 15.73
N ALA A 69 -17.17 7.15 16.79
CA ALA A 69 -17.16 5.98 17.67
C ALA A 69 -17.01 6.40 19.13
N ARG A 70 -17.74 5.74 20.02
CA ARG A 70 -17.61 5.95 21.47
C ARG A 70 -16.77 4.84 22.08
N LEU A 71 -15.65 5.22 22.67
CA LEU A 71 -14.81 4.33 23.47
C LEU A 71 -15.31 4.36 24.93
N GLY A 72 -15.47 3.20 25.54
CA GLY A 72 -15.92 3.04 26.93
C GLY A 72 -14.81 2.72 27.93
N GLY A 73 -13.59 2.50 27.44
CA GLY A 73 -12.47 1.96 28.19
C GLY A 73 -12.53 0.43 28.36
N ARG A 74 -11.45 -0.16 28.87
CA ARG A 74 -11.16 -1.61 28.90
C ARG A 74 -12.12 -2.46 29.72
N ASN A 75 -12.85 -1.82 30.63
CA ASN A 75 -13.84 -2.45 31.50
C ASN A 75 -15.28 -2.14 31.08
N ALA A 76 -15.48 -1.45 29.94
CA ALA A 76 -16.82 -1.17 29.46
C ALA A 76 -17.49 -2.44 28.90
N PRO A 77 -18.82 -2.51 28.97
CA PRO A 77 -19.57 -3.55 28.29
C PRO A 77 -19.29 -3.55 26.79
N MET A 78 -19.03 -4.73 26.23
CA MET A 78 -18.86 -4.90 24.79
C MET A 78 -20.20 -4.64 24.08
N SER A 79 -20.16 -3.93 22.96
CA SER A 79 -21.33 -3.69 22.10
C SER A 79 -21.39 -4.71 20.98
N ARG A 80 -22.60 -4.98 20.47
CA ARG A 80 -22.78 -5.81 19.27
C ARG A 80 -22.89 -4.93 18.03
N ILE A 81 -21.90 -5.01 17.14
CA ILE A 81 -21.87 -4.26 15.89
C ILE A 81 -21.57 -5.25 14.76
N GLY A 82 -22.43 -5.31 13.74
CA GLY A 82 -22.26 -6.21 12.60
C GLY A 82 -22.16 -7.71 13.00
N GLY A 83 -22.82 -8.10 14.09
CA GLY A 83 -22.76 -9.47 14.63
C GLY A 83 -21.50 -9.79 15.45
N ARG A 84 -20.55 -8.86 15.58
CA ARG A 84 -19.32 -9.02 16.37
C ARG A 84 -19.42 -8.29 17.69
N SER A 85 -18.73 -8.83 18.69
CA SER A 85 -18.55 -8.21 20.00
C SER A 85 -17.39 -7.22 19.90
N GLU A 86 -17.70 -5.93 19.99
CA GLU A 86 -16.74 -4.84 19.77
C GLU A 86 -16.58 -4.00 21.06
N PRO A 87 -15.36 -3.51 21.37
CA PRO A 87 -15.09 -2.65 22.53
C PRO A 87 -15.53 -1.18 22.31
N ILE A 88 -16.18 -0.92 21.17
CA ILE A 88 -16.64 0.39 20.73
C ILE A 88 -18.17 0.39 20.64
N SER A 89 -18.78 1.51 21.00
CA SER A 89 -20.24 1.72 20.97
C SER A 89 -20.60 2.93 20.11
N ASN A 90 -21.88 3.07 19.74
CA ASN A 90 -22.40 4.20 18.95
C ASN A 90 -21.56 4.47 17.69
N LEU A 91 -21.16 3.40 16.99
CA LEU A 91 -20.39 3.50 15.76
C LEU A 91 -21.29 4.00 14.63
N TYR A 92 -21.05 5.22 14.19
CA TYR A 92 -21.63 5.78 12.98
C TYR A 92 -20.57 5.88 11.91
N ARG A 93 -20.89 5.43 10.69
CA ARG A 93 -20.02 5.52 9.53
C ARG A 93 -20.81 6.09 8.37
N GLN A 94 -20.26 7.11 7.75
CA GLN A 94 -20.81 7.70 6.54
C GLN A 94 -19.72 7.80 5.49
N GLU A 95 -20.04 7.39 4.27
CA GLU A 95 -19.19 7.59 3.10
C GLU A 95 -19.79 8.74 2.29
N ILE A 96 -18.96 9.72 1.94
CA ILE A 96 -19.39 10.93 1.24
C ILE A 96 -18.49 11.09 0.00
N PRO A 97 -19.08 11.22 -1.20
CA PRO A 97 -18.33 11.47 -2.42
C PRO A 97 -17.54 12.78 -2.34
N ILE A 98 -16.28 12.73 -2.77
CA ILE A 98 -15.43 13.90 -2.97
C ILE A 98 -15.86 14.54 -4.30
N PRO A 99 -16.26 15.83 -4.29
CA PRO A 99 -16.57 16.55 -5.51
C PRO A 99 -15.39 16.49 -6.53
N PRO A 100 -15.65 16.22 -7.82
CA PRO A 100 -14.59 16.03 -8.82
C PRO A 100 -13.62 17.21 -8.94
N ASN A 101 -14.10 18.43 -8.70
CA ASN A 101 -13.33 19.68 -8.73
C ASN A 101 -12.31 19.83 -7.57
N ILE A 102 -12.33 18.93 -6.58
CA ILE A 102 -11.31 18.87 -5.50
C ILE A 102 -10.22 17.84 -5.85
N ILE A 103 -10.49 16.90 -6.75
CA ILE A 103 -9.58 15.80 -7.11
C ILE A 103 -8.58 16.24 -8.20
N GLU A 104 -8.87 17.30 -8.97
CA GLU A 104 -7.88 17.96 -9.83
C GLU A 104 -6.88 18.77 -8.99
N VAL A 105 -5.93 18.06 -8.38
CA VAL A 105 -4.71 18.65 -7.84
C VAL A 105 -3.55 17.99 -8.58
N PRO A 106 -2.84 18.70 -9.48
CA PRO A 106 -1.53 18.24 -9.93
C PRO A 106 -0.71 18.06 -8.66
N GLU A 107 -0.03 16.93 -8.50
CA GLU A 107 0.80 16.66 -7.34
C GLU A 107 1.89 17.74 -7.24
N VAL A 108 1.59 18.84 -6.55
CA VAL A 108 2.50 19.95 -6.35
C VAL A 108 3.58 19.41 -5.43
N ALA A 109 4.78 19.34 -6.00
CA ALA A 109 6.03 19.01 -5.34
C ALA A 109 6.02 19.54 -3.90
N ALA A 110 6.11 18.63 -2.94
CA ALA A 110 6.31 18.97 -1.54
C ALA A 110 7.44 19.99 -1.46
N SER A 111 7.06 21.20 -1.02
CA SER A 111 7.92 22.35 -0.91
C SER A 111 9.18 22.01 -0.13
N LYS A 112 10.29 22.63 -0.53
CA LYS A 112 11.47 22.83 0.32
C LYS A 112 11.03 23.36 1.70
N GLU A 113 11.78 22.99 2.74
CA GLU A 113 11.58 23.24 4.19
C GLU A 113 10.89 22.05 4.91
N THR A 114 11.40 21.43 5.97
CA THR A 114 12.46 21.75 6.94
C THR A 114 13.08 20.40 7.35
N THR A 115 14.23 20.02 6.79
CA THR A 115 14.83 18.71 7.07
C THR A 115 15.45 18.71 8.47
N ILE A 116 14.85 18.00 9.42
CA ILE A 116 15.51 17.67 10.68
C ILE A 116 16.51 16.54 10.39
N THR A 117 17.80 16.84 10.50
CA THR A 117 18.88 15.89 10.27
C THR A 117 19.20 15.15 11.56
N TRP A 118 18.91 13.85 11.61
CA TRP A 118 19.16 13.01 12.78
C TRP A 118 20.60 12.51 12.80
N LYS A 119 21.22 12.48 13.99
CA LYS A 119 22.61 12.04 14.17
C LYS A 119 22.77 10.56 14.50
N ASP A 120 21.73 9.89 15.02
CA ASP A 120 21.82 8.54 15.57
C ASP A 120 20.71 7.58 15.07
N SER A 121 21.04 6.29 15.03
CA SER A 121 20.19 5.16 14.63
C SER A 121 18.99 4.93 15.56
N LEU A 122 17.76 4.82 15.03
CA LEU A 122 16.54 4.58 15.82
C LEU A 122 16.27 3.11 16.21
N LEU A 123 17.29 2.25 16.24
CA LEU A 123 17.12 0.85 16.63
C LEU A 123 17.20 0.67 18.15
N GLY A 124 16.04 0.47 18.77
CA GLY A 124 15.89 0.07 20.17
C GLY A 124 15.31 1.16 21.06
N ASP A 125 14.72 0.74 22.19
CA ASP A 125 13.99 1.61 23.12
C ASP A 125 14.83 2.81 23.58
N ALA A 126 16.13 2.65 23.78
CA ALA A 126 17.03 3.72 24.19
C ALA A 126 17.15 4.84 23.14
N ALA A 127 17.25 4.49 21.86
CA ALA A 127 17.36 5.47 20.77
C ALA A 127 16.02 6.16 20.49
N GLY A 128 14.91 5.41 20.52
CA GLY A 128 13.56 5.97 20.45
C GLY A 128 13.27 6.95 21.59
N ASN A 129 13.65 6.60 22.83
CA ASN A 129 13.50 7.46 24.00
C ASN A 129 14.36 8.74 23.92
N LYS A 130 15.58 8.65 23.37
CA LYS A 130 16.42 9.82 23.12
C LYS A 130 15.75 10.77 22.11
N LEU A 131 15.24 10.24 21.01
CA LEU A 131 14.53 11.03 20.01
C LEU A 131 13.27 11.70 20.58
N LEU A 132 12.48 10.97 21.36
CA LEU A 132 11.31 11.52 22.06
C LEU A 132 11.68 12.72 22.95
N ASN A 133 12.81 12.64 23.66
CA ASN A 133 13.29 13.73 24.50
C ASN A 133 13.71 14.96 23.67
N GLU A 134 14.44 14.76 22.55
CA GLU A 134 14.84 15.87 21.66
C GLU A 134 13.62 16.59 21.06
N ILE A 135 12.60 15.84 20.65
CA ILE A 135 11.34 16.39 20.14
C ILE A 135 10.62 17.22 21.22
N ASN A 136 10.53 16.71 22.45
CA ASN A 136 9.89 17.42 23.56
C ASN A 136 10.62 18.72 23.92
N VAL A 137 11.97 18.71 23.97
CA VAL A 137 12.78 19.92 24.19
C VAL A 137 12.56 20.95 23.09
N ALA A 138 12.45 20.51 21.82
CA ALA A 138 12.15 21.40 20.71
C ALA A 138 10.74 22.00 20.80
N MET A 139 9.72 21.21 21.15
CA MET A 139 8.36 21.70 21.35
C MET A 139 8.29 22.75 22.47
N GLU A 140 8.96 22.51 23.60
CA GLU A 140 9.06 23.47 24.71
C GLU A 140 9.74 24.77 24.26
N LYS A 141 10.87 24.69 23.53
CA LYS A 141 11.56 25.86 22.98
C LYS A 141 10.67 26.68 22.05
N HIS A 142 9.76 26.04 21.32
CA HIS A 142 8.83 26.69 20.40
C HIS A 142 7.46 27.00 21.02
N SER A 143 7.32 26.92 22.35
CA SER A 143 6.07 27.22 23.09
C SER A 143 4.87 26.37 22.64
N VAL A 144 5.12 25.14 22.18
CA VAL A 144 4.08 24.17 21.87
C VAL A 144 3.74 23.40 23.16
N ASP A 145 2.58 23.69 23.76
CA ASP A 145 2.10 23.06 24.99
C ASP A 145 1.54 21.64 24.75
N LYS A 146 2.41 20.76 24.27
CA LYS A 146 2.14 19.32 24.07
C LYS A 146 3.39 18.52 24.36
N ARG A 147 3.20 17.37 25.01
CA ARG A 147 4.25 16.37 25.22
C ARG A 147 4.00 15.16 24.32
N VAL A 148 5.05 14.68 23.68
CA VAL A 148 5.08 13.46 22.86
C VAL A 148 5.57 12.32 23.73
N PHE A 149 4.83 11.21 23.73
CA PHE A 149 5.12 10.05 24.57
C PHE A 149 5.44 8.81 23.75
N ALA A 150 5.05 8.78 22.48
CA ALA A 150 5.38 7.72 21.55
C ALA A 150 5.56 8.26 20.14
N LEU A 151 6.39 7.57 19.37
CA LEU A 151 6.64 7.86 17.96
C LEU A 151 6.15 6.69 17.13
N ALA A 152 5.19 6.94 16.25
CA ALA A 152 4.82 6.00 15.19
C ALA A 152 5.59 6.35 13.92
N ILE A 153 6.11 5.34 13.20
CA ILE A 153 6.81 5.57 11.94
C ILE A 153 5.92 5.14 10.78
N ASN A 154 5.56 6.08 9.91
CA ASN A 154 4.98 5.76 8.62
C ASN A 154 6.11 5.42 7.65
N SER A 155 6.25 4.14 7.30
CA SER A 155 7.36 3.68 6.47
C SER A 155 7.34 4.20 5.04
N GLN A 156 6.16 4.50 4.49
CA GLN A 156 5.95 4.81 3.07
C GLN A 156 6.71 3.84 2.14
N TRP A 157 6.62 2.56 2.45
CA TRP A 157 7.38 1.49 1.81
C TRP A 157 7.05 1.19 0.35
N GLY A 158 6.06 1.84 -0.26
CA GLY A 158 5.75 1.69 -1.68
C GLY A 158 6.94 2.03 -2.60
N ASN A 159 7.83 2.93 -2.17
CA ASN A 159 9.07 3.27 -2.89
C ASN A 159 10.23 2.29 -2.65
N PHE A 160 10.05 1.23 -1.87
CA PHE A 160 11.13 0.27 -1.60
C PHE A 160 11.71 -0.28 -2.91
N ARG A 161 13.04 -0.27 -3.02
CA ARG A 161 13.76 -0.80 -4.17
C ARG A 161 15.03 -1.49 -3.70
N SER A 162 15.24 -2.72 -4.16
CA SER A 162 16.41 -3.54 -3.87
C SER A 162 16.72 -4.40 -5.09
N SER A 163 18.00 -4.74 -5.29
CA SER A 163 18.41 -5.75 -6.28
C SER A 163 17.87 -7.15 -5.97
N HIS A 164 17.33 -7.36 -4.77
CA HIS A 164 16.67 -8.61 -4.37
C HIS A 164 15.20 -8.69 -4.76
N LEU A 165 14.61 -7.59 -5.26
CA LEU A 165 13.25 -7.64 -5.79
C LEU A 165 13.26 -8.40 -7.12
N PRO A 166 12.32 -9.36 -7.33
CA PRO A 166 12.22 -10.11 -8.57
C PRO A 166 11.56 -9.27 -9.67
N ILE A 167 12.23 -8.21 -10.11
CA ILE A 167 11.73 -7.28 -11.14
C ILE A 167 11.90 -7.93 -12.51
N THR A 168 10.80 -8.06 -13.24
CA THR A 168 10.78 -8.59 -14.61
C THR A 168 10.85 -7.46 -15.67
N GLU A 169 10.97 -7.84 -16.95
CA GLU A 169 10.85 -6.88 -18.05
C GLU A 169 9.47 -6.23 -18.11
N PHE A 170 8.41 -6.95 -17.72
CA PHE A 170 7.04 -6.44 -17.70
C PHE A 170 6.90 -5.34 -16.64
N ASP A 171 7.44 -5.57 -15.43
CA ASP A 171 7.45 -4.57 -14.36
C ASP A 171 8.26 -3.34 -14.75
N THR A 172 9.38 -3.53 -15.46
CA THR A 172 10.22 -2.43 -15.95
C THR A 172 9.49 -1.60 -17.00
N SER A 173 8.79 -2.24 -17.95
CA SER A 173 7.97 -1.54 -18.95
C SER A 173 6.79 -0.80 -18.32
N LEU A 174 6.12 -1.44 -17.34
CA LEU A 174 5.02 -0.85 -16.59
C LEU A 174 5.48 0.40 -15.83
N ASP A 175 6.64 0.34 -15.16
CA ASP A 175 7.22 1.50 -14.47
C ASP A 175 7.52 2.64 -15.46
N ALA A 176 8.15 2.32 -16.60
CA ALA A 176 8.52 3.31 -17.62
C ALA A 176 7.31 4.06 -18.20
N GLU A 177 6.17 3.39 -18.34
CA GLU A 177 4.93 3.97 -18.88
C GLU A 177 3.98 4.54 -17.80
N SER A 178 4.31 4.36 -16.52
CA SER A 178 3.50 4.89 -15.42
C SER A 178 3.55 6.41 -15.33
N SER A 179 2.61 7.02 -14.59
CA SER A 179 2.60 8.47 -14.33
C SER A 179 3.86 8.97 -13.61
N TYR A 180 4.52 8.10 -12.85
CA TYR A 180 5.73 8.43 -12.09
C TYR A 180 6.78 7.33 -12.24
N PRO A 181 7.52 7.30 -13.37
CA PRO A 181 8.57 6.33 -13.59
C PRO A 181 9.67 6.41 -12.52
N GLY A 182 10.21 5.27 -12.12
CA GLY A 182 11.21 5.16 -11.05
C GLY A 182 10.66 5.29 -9.63
N ASN A 183 9.38 5.64 -9.47
CA ASN A 183 8.71 5.76 -8.17
C ASN A 183 7.78 4.59 -7.92
N GLN A 184 7.48 4.36 -6.64
CA GLN A 184 6.52 3.38 -6.14
C GLN A 184 6.81 1.95 -6.63
N ILE A 185 8.10 1.61 -6.81
CA ILE A 185 8.52 0.34 -7.42
C ILE A 185 7.95 -0.86 -6.67
N PHE A 186 8.05 -0.88 -5.34
CA PHE A 186 7.50 -1.99 -4.56
C PHE A 186 5.98 -2.04 -4.67
N GLU A 187 5.29 -0.89 -4.60
CA GLU A 187 3.84 -0.83 -4.78
C GLU A 187 3.39 -1.34 -6.16
N LYS A 188 4.14 -1.01 -7.22
CA LYS A 188 3.90 -1.51 -8.57
C LYS A 188 4.02 -3.03 -8.67
N LEU A 189 4.92 -3.63 -7.90
CA LEU A 189 5.10 -5.08 -7.86
C LEU A 189 3.99 -5.81 -7.08
N ILE A 190 3.42 -5.20 -6.03
CA ILE A 190 2.56 -5.93 -5.08
C ILE A 190 1.10 -5.48 -5.06
N SER A 191 0.78 -4.28 -5.53
CA SER A 191 -0.58 -3.75 -5.38
C SER A 191 -1.52 -4.32 -6.44
N GLY A 192 -2.78 -4.51 -6.03
CA GLY A 192 -3.83 -4.99 -6.94
C GLY A 192 -4.02 -4.09 -8.16
N THR A 193 -3.73 -2.79 -8.05
CA THR A 193 -3.86 -1.81 -9.15
C THR A 193 -3.06 -2.22 -10.38
N TYR A 194 -1.87 -2.79 -10.20
CA TYR A 194 -0.95 -3.13 -11.29
C TYR A 194 -0.96 -4.60 -11.67
N LEU A 195 -1.51 -5.48 -10.81
CA LEU A 195 -1.57 -6.93 -11.06
C LEU A 195 -2.18 -7.28 -12.43
N GLY A 196 -3.33 -6.69 -12.75
CA GLY A 196 -4.00 -6.92 -14.04
C GLY A 196 -3.19 -6.38 -15.23
N GLU A 197 -2.54 -5.23 -15.07
CA GLU A 197 -1.71 -4.64 -16.11
C GLU A 197 -0.43 -5.45 -16.37
N THR A 198 0.21 -5.99 -15.33
CA THR A 198 1.35 -6.91 -15.48
C THR A 198 0.93 -8.15 -16.26
N VAL A 199 -0.21 -8.76 -15.93
CA VAL A 199 -0.71 -9.94 -16.66
C VAL A 199 -1.10 -9.60 -18.09
N ARG A 200 -1.75 -8.46 -18.34
CA ARG A 200 -2.07 -7.99 -19.70
C ARG A 200 -0.81 -7.85 -20.56
N ARG A 201 0.28 -7.31 -20.01
CA ARG A 201 1.57 -7.19 -20.73
C ARG A 201 2.17 -8.54 -21.09
N VAL A 202 2.08 -9.53 -20.18
CA VAL A 202 2.49 -10.92 -20.45
C VAL A 202 1.66 -11.50 -21.60
N LEU A 203 0.33 -11.39 -21.51
CA LEU A 203 -0.59 -11.89 -22.52
C LEU A 203 -0.38 -11.21 -23.88
N LEU A 204 -0.14 -9.90 -23.90
CA LEU A 204 0.15 -9.15 -25.13
C LEU A 204 1.44 -9.66 -25.78
N LYS A 205 2.51 -9.84 -25.00
CA LYS A 205 3.77 -10.40 -25.52
C LYS A 205 3.58 -11.81 -26.05
N MET A 206 2.87 -12.66 -25.32
CA MET A 206 2.55 -14.01 -25.79
C MET A 206 1.71 -14.01 -27.06
N ALA A 207 0.74 -13.11 -27.22
CA ALA A 207 -0.07 -12.99 -28.43
C ALA A 207 0.72 -12.46 -29.65
N GLN A 208 1.79 -11.70 -29.42
CA GLN A 208 2.67 -11.20 -30.48
C GLN A 208 3.72 -12.22 -30.90
N GLU A 209 4.24 -12.99 -29.95
CA GLU A 209 5.30 -13.97 -30.18
C GLU A 209 4.76 -15.39 -30.47
N SER A 210 3.49 -15.64 -30.17
CA SER A 210 2.81 -16.91 -30.39
C SER A 210 1.36 -16.68 -30.81
N ALA A 211 0.73 -17.69 -31.41
CA ALA A 211 -0.67 -17.64 -31.80
C ALA A 211 -1.63 -17.88 -30.60
N LEU A 212 -1.35 -17.26 -29.44
CA LEU A 212 -2.12 -17.46 -28.20
C LEU A 212 -3.62 -17.19 -28.40
N PHE A 213 -3.95 -16.18 -29.20
CA PHE A 213 -5.32 -15.82 -29.57
C PHE A 213 -5.57 -15.94 -31.08
N GLY A 214 -4.83 -16.82 -31.76
CA GLY A 214 -4.85 -16.96 -33.23
C GLY A 214 -3.82 -16.06 -33.93
N ASP A 215 -4.04 -15.80 -35.22
CA ASP A 215 -3.09 -15.08 -36.09
C ASP A 215 -3.04 -13.57 -35.84
N THR A 216 -4.03 -13.02 -35.14
CA THR A 216 -4.16 -11.58 -34.87
C THR A 216 -4.25 -11.30 -33.39
N VAL A 217 -3.49 -10.31 -32.93
CA VAL A 217 -3.57 -9.82 -31.55
C VAL A 217 -4.91 -9.10 -31.34
N PRO A 218 -5.69 -9.45 -30.30
CA PRO A 218 -6.94 -8.77 -30.01
C PRO A 218 -6.72 -7.28 -29.72
N PRO A 219 -7.46 -6.34 -30.36
CA PRO A 219 -7.23 -4.91 -30.18
C PRO A 219 -7.33 -4.44 -28.73
N ASN A 220 -8.29 -4.98 -27.98
CA ASN A 220 -8.50 -4.63 -26.56
C ASN A 220 -7.35 -5.08 -25.65
N LEU A 221 -6.55 -6.07 -26.09
CA LEU A 221 -5.36 -6.51 -25.36
C LEU A 221 -4.24 -5.46 -25.40
N ALA A 222 -4.23 -4.57 -26.41
CA ALA A 222 -3.26 -3.48 -26.52
C ALA A 222 -3.60 -2.27 -25.64
N ILE A 223 -4.83 -2.18 -25.11
CA ILE A 223 -5.29 -1.06 -24.29
C ILE A 223 -4.73 -1.19 -22.88
N PRO A 224 -3.94 -0.22 -22.37
CA PRO A 224 -3.43 -0.26 -21.00
C PRO A 224 -4.56 -0.34 -19.97
N TYR A 225 -4.36 -1.15 -18.92
CA TYR A 225 -5.31 -1.34 -17.82
C TYR A 225 -6.69 -1.88 -18.23
N SER A 226 -6.82 -2.51 -19.40
CA SER A 226 -8.06 -3.19 -19.80
C SER A 226 -8.39 -4.40 -18.92
N LEU A 227 -7.36 -5.08 -18.39
CA LEU A 227 -7.51 -6.17 -17.42
C LEU A 227 -7.34 -5.63 -15.99
N ARG A 228 -8.37 -5.78 -15.15
CA ARG A 228 -8.39 -5.18 -13.80
C ARG A 228 -8.26 -6.25 -12.71
N SER A 229 -7.99 -5.80 -11.48
CA SER A 229 -7.84 -6.68 -10.32
C SER A 229 -9.07 -7.56 -10.03
N PRO A 230 -10.33 -7.08 -10.17
CA PRO A 230 -11.50 -7.94 -10.00
C PRO A 230 -11.56 -9.08 -11.03
N ASP A 231 -11.14 -8.80 -12.26
CA ASP A 231 -11.09 -9.79 -13.34
C ASP A 231 -10.04 -10.87 -13.01
N MET A 232 -8.85 -10.43 -12.54
CA MET A 232 -7.82 -11.34 -12.03
C MET A 232 -8.29 -12.20 -10.86
N ALA A 233 -9.05 -11.62 -9.92
CA ALA A 233 -9.58 -12.34 -8.78
C ALA A 233 -10.62 -13.40 -9.20
N ALA A 234 -11.49 -13.06 -10.16
CA ALA A 234 -12.45 -14.01 -10.72
C ALA A 234 -11.75 -15.17 -11.42
N MET A 235 -10.78 -14.89 -12.30
CA MET A 235 -9.99 -15.92 -12.99
C MET A 235 -9.19 -16.79 -12.00
N HIS A 236 -8.65 -16.22 -10.93
CA HIS A 236 -7.90 -16.98 -9.92
C HIS A 236 -8.79 -17.89 -9.06
N GLN A 237 -10.07 -17.54 -8.91
CA GLN A 237 -11.05 -18.33 -8.16
C GLN A 237 -11.74 -19.39 -9.02
N ASP A 238 -11.44 -19.44 -10.32
CA ASP A 238 -11.95 -20.47 -11.21
C ASP A 238 -11.44 -21.85 -10.77
N THR A 239 -12.39 -22.74 -10.53
CA THR A 239 -12.16 -24.13 -10.12
C THR A 239 -12.85 -25.12 -11.05
N SER A 240 -13.44 -24.62 -12.16
CA SER A 240 -13.98 -25.47 -13.22
C SER A 240 -12.85 -26.26 -13.88
N GLU A 241 -13.16 -27.46 -14.38
CA GLU A 241 -12.16 -28.30 -15.05
C GLU A 241 -11.71 -27.70 -16.39
N ASP A 242 -12.62 -26.98 -17.06
CA ASP A 242 -12.44 -26.41 -18.39
C ASP A 242 -12.13 -24.89 -18.38
N TYR A 243 -11.92 -24.28 -17.21
CA TYR A 243 -11.62 -22.86 -17.05
C TYR A 243 -12.70 -21.90 -17.60
N GLU A 244 -13.97 -22.24 -17.40
CA GLU A 244 -15.14 -21.53 -17.91
C GLU A 244 -15.14 -20.03 -17.57
N ILE A 245 -14.74 -19.65 -16.35
CA ILE A 245 -14.71 -18.25 -15.91
C ILE A 245 -13.56 -17.51 -16.58
N ILE A 246 -12.41 -18.18 -16.77
CA ILE A 246 -11.29 -17.60 -17.50
C ILE A 246 -11.71 -17.32 -18.94
N ASP A 247 -12.33 -18.29 -19.63
CA ASP A 247 -12.80 -18.13 -20.99
C ASP A 247 -13.85 -17.01 -21.11
N GLU A 248 -14.82 -16.97 -20.20
CA GLU A 248 -15.82 -15.89 -20.13
C GLU A 248 -15.14 -14.52 -19.98
N LYS A 249 -14.18 -14.39 -19.05
CA LYS A 249 -13.49 -13.12 -18.81
C LYS A 249 -12.64 -12.67 -19.98
N LEU A 250 -11.91 -13.59 -20.61
CA LEU A 250 -11.10 -13.28 -21.78
C LEU A 250 -11.99 -12.86 -22.95
N ALA A 251 -13.09 -13.56 -23.19
CA ALA A 251 -14.07 -13.21 -24.22
C ALA A 251 -14.73 -11.84 -23.95
N GLU A 252 -15.12 -11.56 -22.71
CA GLU A 252 -15.73 -10.29 -22.29
C GLU A 252 -14.77 -9.10 -22.47
N ILE A 253 -13.51 -9.26 -22.03
CA ILE A 253 -12.56 -8.15 -21.94
C ILE A 253 -11.81 -7.94 -23.24
N PHE A 254 -11.37 -9.03 -23.89
CA PHE A 254 -10.54 -8.97 -25.08
C PHE A 254 -11.28 -9.28 -26.38
N GLU A 255 -12.58 -9.61 -26.30
CA GLU A 255 -13.40 -9.97 -27.46
C GLU A 255 -12.83 -11.16 -28.25
N VAL A 256 -12.16 -12.08 -27.55
CA VAL A 256 -11.63 -13.32 -28.13
C VAL A 256 -12.71 -14.40 -28.22
N GLY A 257 -12.70 -15.19 -29.29
CA GLY A 257 -13.66 -16.29 -29.50
C GLY A 257 -15.00 -15.90 -30.14
N GLN A 258 -15.16 -14.66 -30.62
CA GLN A 258 -16.34 -14.21 -31.38
C GLN A 258 -16.16 -14.24 -32.92
N LEU A 259 -15.17 -15.00 -33.43
CA LEU A 259 -14.90 -15.17 -34.87
C LEU A 259 -15.21 -16.58 -35.35
#